data_AF-A0A7X6D2L4-F1
#
_entry.id   AF-A0A7X6D2L4-F1
#
_cell.length_a   1.000
_cell.length_b   1.000
_cell.length_c   1.000
_cell.angle_alpha   90.00
_cell.angle_beta   90.00
_cell.angle_gamma   90.00
#
_symmetry.space_group_name_H-M   'P 1'
#
loop_
_entity.id
_entity.type
_entity.pdbx_description
1 polymer ?
#
loop_
_entity_poly.entity_id
_entity_poly.type
_entity_poly.pdbx_seq_one_letter_code
_entity_poly.pdbx_strand_id
1 'polypeptide(L)'
;MSTESPSGRQAGKASARPVESDEERGFHRAEHLQQIPEFTRTHQLVYPYRSDAESGHSQLDASLWNRRLISYGVEAQQLLTLGFVLAQNSTSRALHQQGTSPLIRTA
;
A
#
# COMPACT_ATOMS: atom_id res chain seq x y z
N MET A 1 -17.31 -11.61 -37.21
CA MET A 1 -16.01 -10.90 -37.17
C MET A 1 -15.55 -10.90 -35.73
N SER A 2 -14.63 -11.80 -35.39
CA SER A 2 -14.04 -11.90 -34.05
C SER A 2 -12.80 -11.03 -34.00
N THR A 3 -12.75 -10.09 -33.06
CA THR A 3 -11.58 -9.23 -32.83
C THR A 3 -10.69 -9.90 -31.79
N GLU A 4 -9.63 -10.58 -32.25
CA GLU A 4 -8.56 -11.05 -31.38
C GLU A 4 -7.69 -9.87 -30.95
N SER A 5 -7.60 -9.63 -29.64
CA SER A 5 -6.61 -8.74 -29.04
C SER A 5 -5.22 -9.39 -29.13
N PRO A 6 -4.15 -8.68 -29.52
CA PRO A 6 -2.84 -9.29 -29.70
C PRO A 6 -2.19 -9.58 -28.35
N SER A 7 -2.04 -10.87 -28.07
CA SER A 7 -1.40 -11.41 -26.87
C SER A 7 0.12 -11.19 -26.89
N GLY A 8 0.58 -10.56 -25.82
CA GLY A 8 1.88 -10.61 -25.13
C GLY A 8 3.09 -11.32 -25.76
N ARG A 9 4.21 -10.57 -25.75
CA ARG A 9 5.63 -10.97 -25.72
C ARG A 9 5.95 -12.48 -25.77
N GLN A 10 6.72 -12.87 -26.79
CA GLN A 10 7.44 -14.14 -26.86
C GLN A 10 8.37 -14.32 -25.64
N ALA A 11 8.12 -15.36 -24.84
CA ALA A 11 9.06 -15.85 -23.84
C ALA A 11 9.96 -16.93 -24.45
N GLY A 12 11.28 -16.73 -24.34
CA GLY A 12 12.29 -17.70 -24.77
C GLY A 12 12.17 -19.02 -24.02
N LYS A 13 12.41 -20.12 -24.74
CA LYS A 13 12.45 -21.49 -24.20
C LYS A 13 13.55 -21.62 -23.14
N ALA A 14 13.14 -21.76 -21.88
CA ALA A 14 13.90 -22.47 -20.86
C ALA A 14 12.95 -23.48 -20.22
N SER A 15 13.46 -24.68 -19.94
CA SER A 15 12.75 -25.87 -19.45
C SER A 15 12.11 -25.69 -18.06
N ALA A 16 11.08 -24.85 -17.95
CA ALA A 16 10.32 -24.66 -16.73
C ALA A 16 9.03 -25.47 -16.81
N ARG A 17 8.75 -26.27 -15.76
CA ARG A 17 7.40 -26.82 -15.54
C ARG A 17 6.40 -25.65 -15.57
N PRO A 18 5.16 -25.85 -16.06
CA PRO A 18 4.13 -24.81 -15.98
C PRO A 18 4.07 -24.29 -14.55
N VAL A 19 4.28 -22.99 -14.37
CA VAL A 19 4.18 -22.38 -13.05
C VAL A 19 2.69 -22.29 -12.73
N GLU A 20 2.27 -23.04 -11.71
CA GLU A 20 0.89 -23.10 -11.21
C GLU A 20 0.26 -21.70 -11.12
N SER A 21 -0.92 -21.54 -11.70
CA SER A 21 -1.60 -20.25 -11.82
C SER A 21 -1.93 -19.62 -10.45
N ASP A 22 -2.16 -18.31 -10.42
CA ASP A 22 -2.50 -17.62 -9.17
C ASP A 22 -3.86 -18.11 -8.59
N GLU A 23 -4.77 -18.54 -9.48
CA GLU A 23 -6.06 -19.15 -9.11
C GLU A 23 -5.88 -20.51 -8.43
N GLU A 24 -5.00 -21.37 -8.96
CA GLU A 24 -4.69 -22.67 -8.37
C GLU A 24 -3.99 -22.55 -7.00
N ARG A 25 -3.19 -21.50 -6.80
CA ARG A 25 -2.49 -21.24 -5.53
C ARG A 25 -3.39 -20.62 -4.46
N GLY A 26 -4.53 -20.06 -4.84
CA GLY A 26 -5.43 -19.34 -3.93
C GLY A 26 -4.88 -18.00 -3.43
N PHE A 27 -3.81 -17.48 -4.05
CA PHE A 27 -3.25 -16.15 -3.77
C PHE A 27 -2.48 -15.60 -4.97
N HIS A 28 -2.54 -14.28 -5.17
CA HIS A 28 -1.81 -13.62 -6.25
C HIS A 28 -0.31 -13.49 -5.90
N ARG A 29 0.57 -13.80 -6.86
CA ARG A 29 2.03 -13.69 -6.66
C ARG A 29 2.48 -12.28 -6.26
N ALA A 30 1.78 -11.28 -6.77
CA ALA A 30 2.04 -9.87 -6.47
C ALA A 30 1.86 -9.54 -4.97
N GLU A 31 1.01 -10.26 -4.25
CA GLU A 31 0.77 -10.05 -2.80
C GLU A 31 2.01 -10.36 -1.96
N HIS A 32 2.87 -11.24 -2.48
CA HIS A 32 4.09 -11.70 -1.83
C HIS A 32 5.34 -11.01 -2.38
N LEU A 33 5.17 -10.12 -3.37
CA LEU A 33 6.29 -9.37 -3.95
C LEU A 33 6.70 -8.26 -2.98
N GLN A 34 7.81 -8.48 -2.29
CA GLN A 34 8.43 -7.41 -1.51
C GLN A 34 9.20 -6.47 -2.44
N GLN A 35 8.86 -5.18 -2.41
CA GLN A 35 9.55 -4.14 -3.20
C GLN A 35 10.92 -3.79 -2.62
N ILE A 36 11.09 -3.96 -1.30
CA ILE A 36 12.31 -3.60 -0.58
C ILE A 36 12.90 -4.88 0.03
N PRO A 37 14.13 -5.27 -0.34
CA PRO A 37 14.73 -6.51 0.15
C PRO A 37 14.94 -6.50 1.68
N GLU A 38 14.69 -7.64 2.33
CA GLU A 38 14.68 -7.81 3.80
C GLU A 38 15.99 -7.39 4.48
N PHE A 39 17.13 -7.64 3.84
CA PHE A 39 18.44 -7.31 4.40
C PHE A 39 18.73 -5.80 4.45
N THR A 40 17.91 -4.97 3.80
CA THR A 40 18.14 -3.53 3.74
C THR A 40 17.63 -2.84 5.01
N ARG A 41 18.32 -1.77 5.41
CA ARG A 41 17.86 -0.92 6.52
C ARG A 41 16.48 -0.34 6.25
N THR A 42 16.19 0.01 4.99
CA THR A 42 14.88 0.54 4.59
C THR A 42 13.77 -0.47 4.86
N HIS A 43 13.98 -1.75 4.58
CA HIS A 43 13.00 -2.79 4.89
C HIS A 43 12.72 -2.84 6.40
N GLN A 44 13.76 -2.92 7.22
CA GLN A 44 13.65 -2.99 8.68
C GLN A 44 12.88 -1.79 9.28
N LEU A 45 12.96 -0.63 8.64
CA LEU A 45 12.29 0.59 9.10
C LEU A 45 10.85 0.73 8.60
N VAL A 46 10.52 0.18 7.41
CA VAL A 46 9.24 0.44 6.75
C VAL A 46 8.30 -0.76 6.85
N TYR A 47 8.77 -1.97 6.55
CA TYR A 47 7.92 -3.16 6.43
C TYR A 47 7.19 -3.57 7.71
N PRO A 48 7.75 -3.43 8.94
CA PRO A 48 7.01 -3.71 10.16
C PRO A 48 5.73 -2.86 10.33
N TYR A 49 5.68 -1.68 9.70
CA TYR A 49 4.55 -0.76 9.78
C TYR A 49 3.64 -0.83 8.54
N ARG A 50 3.87 -1.78 7.62
CA ARG A 50 3.07 -1.92 6.39
C ARG A 50 1.58 -2.08 6.67
N SER A 51 1.22 -2.94 7.63
CA SER A 51 -0.19 -3.19 7.97
C SER A 51 -0.90 -1.93 8.46
N ASP A 52 -0.20 -1.06 9.19
CA ASP A 52 -0.75 0.21 9.67
C ASP A 52 -0.94 1.19 8.50
N ALA A 53 0.05 1.29 7.61
CA ALA A 53 -0.05 2.08 6.39
C ALA A 53 -1.19 1.60 5.48
N GLU A 54 -1.39 0.29 5.31
CA GLU A 54 -2.50 -0.29 4.53
C GLU A 54 -3.87 0.00 5.14
N SER A 55 -3.98 -0.06 6.46
CA SER A 55 -5.18 0.35 7.17
C SER A 55 -5.48 1.84 6.96
N GLY A 56 -4.48 2.71 7.06
CA GLY A 56 -4.61 4.15 6.80
C GLY A 56 -5.08 4.46 5.38
N HIS A 57 -4.50 3.81 4.37
CA HIS A 57 -4.94 3.98 2.98
C HIS A 57 -6.34 3.42 2.73
N SER A 58 -6.72 2.31 3.37
CA SER A 58 -8.07 1.75 3.27
C SER A 58 -9.11 2.69 3.87
N GLN A 59 -8.81 3.34 4.98
CA GLN A 59 -9.67 4.37 5.59
C GLN A 59 -9.81 5.59 4.68
N LEU A 60 -8.71 6.06 4.08
CA LEU A 60 -8.75 7.13 3.10
C LEU A 60 -9.67 6.76 1.93
N ASP A 61 -9.47 5.59 1.31
CA ASP A 61 -10.29 5.14 0.18
C ASP A 61 -11.78 5.05 0.53
N ALA A 62 -12.10 4.50 1.71
CA ALA A 62 -13.47 4.40 2.21
C ALA A 62 -14.11 5.75 2.52
N SER A 63 -13.32 6.77 2.86
CA SER A 63 -13.81 8.13 3.16
C SER A 63 -14.19 8.93 1.92
N LEU A 64 -13.74 8.51 0.73
CA LEU A 64 -13.94 9.25 -0.50
C LEU A 64 -15.29 8.93 -1.14
N TRP A 65 -15.93 9.95 -1.70
CA TRP A 65 -17.17 9.78 -2.44
C TRP A 65 -16.96 8.81 -3.62
N ASN A 66 -17.76 7.74 -3.68
CA ASN A 66 -17.61 6.67 -4.65
C ASN A 66 -16.21 6.01 -4.70
N ARG A 67 -15.43 6.08 -3.62
CA ARG A 67 -14.02 5.61 -3.57
C ARG A 67 -13.17 6.22 -4.68
N ARG A 68 -13.41 7.51 -4.97
CA ARG A 68 -12.69 8.27 -6.00
C ARG A 68 -12.06 9.49 -5.37
N LEU A 69 -10.74 9.57 -5.51
CA LEU A 69 -10.00 10.77 -5.12
C LEU A 69 -10.49 11.96 -5.97
N ILE A 70 -10.93 13.03 -5.30
CA ILE A 70 -11.48 14.23 -5.95
C ILE A 70 -10.31 15.12 -6.40
N SER A 71 -9.56 14.66 -7.39
CA SER A 71 -8.49 15.43 -8.01
C SER A 71 -8.22 15.00 -9.45
N TYR A 72 -7.78 15.94 -10.27
CA TYR A 72 -7.43 15.72 -11.66
C TYR A 72 -5.92 15.54 -11.80
N GLY A 73 -5.50 14.37 -12.31
CA GLY A 73 -4.09 14.04 -12.54
C GLY A 73 -3.44 13.28 -11.40
N VAL A 74 -2.38 12.53 -11.75
CA VAL A 74 -1.67 11.63 -10.82
C VAL A 74 -0.93 12.44 -9.76
N GLU A 75 -0.36 13.58 -10.13
CA GLU A 75 0.39 14.48 -9.24
C GLU A 75 -0.53 15.06 -8.15
N ALA A 76 -1.73 15.49 -8.53
CA ALA A 76 -2.71 16.01 -7.57
C ALA A 76 -3.20 14.91 -6.62
N GLN A 77 -3.38 13.69 -7.13
CA GLN A 77 -3.72 12.53 -6.30
C GLN A 77 -2.62 12.22 -5.29
N GLN A 78 -1.36 12.20 -5.73
CA GLN A 78 -0.20 11.99 -4.86
C GLN A 78 -0.09 13.05 -3.77
N LEU A 79 -0.31 14.33 -4.09
CA LEU A 79 -0.27 15.42 -3.11
C LEU A 79 -1.36 15.28 -2.05
N LEU A 80 -2.58 14.89 -2.44
CA LEU A 80 -3.67 14.65 -1.50
C LEU A 80 -3.37 13.47 -0.57
N THR A 81 -2.90 12.34 -1.12
CA THR A 81 -2.50 11.18 -0.32
C THR A 81 -1.36 11.54 0.64
N LEU A 82 -0.35 12.28 0.18
CA LEU A 82 0.75 12.74 1.02
C LEU A 82 0.25 13.66 2.16
N GLY A 83 -0.64 14.61 1.83
CA GLY A 83 -1.25 15.50 2.82
C GLY A 83 -2.04 14.75 3.89
N PHE A 84 -2.81 13.75 3.49
CA PHE A 84 -3.53 12.87 4.42
C PHE A 84 -2.57 12.16 5.39
N VAL A 85 -1.54 11.50 4.86
CA VAL A 85 -0.56 10.77 5.69
C VAL A 85 0.18 11.71 6.65
N LEU A 86 0.56 12.90 6.19
CA LEU A 86 1.20 13.91 7.04
C LEU A 86 0.27 14.38 8.17
N ALA A 87 -1.01 14.63 7.87
CA ALA A 87 -2.00 15.03 8.87
C ALA A 87 -2.23 13.93 9.90
N GLN A 88 -2.39 12.68 9.47
CA GLN A 88 -2.57 11.53 10.33
C GLN A 88 -1.36 11.34 11.26
N ASN A 89 -0.15 11.32 10.72
CA ASN A 89 1.08 11.16 11.50
C ASN A 89 1.30 12.30 12.50
N SER A 90 1.00 13.54 12.10
CA SER A 90 1.11 14.70 12.97
C SER A 90 0.10 14.64 14.13
N THR A 91 -1.13 14.21 13.84
CA THR A 91 -2.18 14.03 14.84
C THR A 91 -1.82 12.92 15.82
N SER A 92 -1.41 11.75 15.31
CA SER A 92 -0.96 10.62 16.15
C SER A 92 0.21 11.02 17.04
N ARG A 93 1.18 11.78 16.52
CA ARG A 93 2.31 12.30 17.29
C ARG A 93 1.85 13.25 18.39
N ALA A 94 0.94 14.18 18.08
CA ALA A 94 0.41 15.13 19.06
C ALA A 94 -0.36 14.40 20.19
N LEU A 95 -1.21 13.44 19.84
CA LEU A 95 -1.93 12.61 20.82
C LEU A 95 -0.99 11.77 21.68
N HIS A 96 0.05 11.17 21.08
CA HIS A 96 1.07 10.43 21.81
C HIS A 96 1.80 11.32 22.82
N GLN A 97 2.17 12.54 22.42
CA GLN A 97 2.81 13.51 23.32
C GLN A 97 1.89 13.96 24.46
N GLN A 98 0.60 14.16 24.19
CA GLN A 98 -0.39 14.49 25.22
C GLN A 98 -0.62 13.33 26.20
N GLY A 99 -0.77 12.10 25.70
CA GLY A 99 -0.97 10.91 26.52
C GLY A 99 0.28 10.48 27.32
N THR A 100 1.47 10.88 26.87
CA THR A 100 2.74 10.67 27.58
C THR A 100 3.04 11.79 28.59
N SER A 101 2.25 12.87 28.61
CA SER A 101 2.44 13.96 29.57
C SER A 101 2.07 13.49 30.99
N PRO A 102 3.02 13.44 31.94
CA PRO A 102 2.81 12.82 33.26
C PRO A 102 1.91 13.64 34.21
N LEU A 103 1.25 14.70 33.74
CA LEU A 103 0.52 15.65 34.59
C LEU A 103 -1.00 15.45 34.63
N ILE A 104 -1.55 14.42 33.97
CA ILE A 104 -2.99 14.11 33.99
C ILE A 104 -3.21 12.66 34.46
N ARG A 105 -2.74 12.32 35.66
CA ARG A 105 -3.10 11.05 36.34
C ARG A 105 -3.44 11.19 37.82
N THR A 106 -3.65 12.40 38.32
CA THR A 106 -4.13 12.63 39.69
C THR A 106 -5.17 13.75 39.72
N ALA A 107 -6.44 13.37 39.73
CA ALA A 107 -7.54 14.07 40.39
C ALA A 107 -8.69 13.07 40.57
#